data_AF-A0A0U5GA07-F1
#
_entry.id   AF-A0A0U5GA07-F1
#
_cell.length_a   1.000
_cell.length_b   1.000
_cell.length_c   1.000
_cell.angle_alpha   90.00
_cell.angle_beta   90.00
_cell.angle_gamma   90.00
#
_symmetry.space_group_name_H-M   'P 1'
#
loop_
_entity.id
_entity.type
_entity.pdbx_description
1 polymer ?
#
loop_
_entity_poly.entity_id
_entity_poly.type
_entity_poly.pdbx_seq_one_letter_code
_entity_poly.pdbx_strand_id
1 'polypeptide(L)'
;MTSRTTPAFMVSPPIVFQVIANGMTGEEDETTRLEQEATEYDTEKYWTKIHPHLLSTLQEKVRNEEKQRATQKMSPTPMDIDKPTCMPPDRLGRGESSSAFLARLPASTTKEENAGPWIYLHTPESEREQPEIATLQRRGQEALYAYENEEARLRQENDQKGGSNVALSRKLSPLRRELEARLFALAQETDVVSGKWLLFTTPDRVDSYWRRVVEGTMRGELGYAAKVATDAGGAQKARLICVYTKDYRDREDIKRVLMSLMELGLVRKGERPVYYKCDVLTYLEIMSGNPYGLKPTLCSSGDVMNGKV
;
A
#
# COMPACT_ATOMS: atom_id res chain seq x y z
N MET A 1 8.40 62.35 -6.54
CA MET A 1 7.34 61.66 -7.31
C MET A 1 8.01 60.47 -7.99
N THR A 2 7.70 59.21 -7.76
CA THR A 2 6.53 58.53 -7.17
C THR A 2 6.95 57.16 -6.64
N SER A 3 6.38 56.81 -5.48
CA SER A 3 6.16 55.49 -4.87
C SER A 3 6.29 54.24 -5.76
N ARG A 4 6.89 53.18 -5.19
CA ARG A 4 6.26 51.85 -5.19
C ARG A 4 6.62 51.05 -3.93
N THR A 5 5.57 50.82 -3.17
CA THR A 5 5.38 49.99 -2.00
C THR A 5 5.67 48.50 -2.29
N THR A 6 6.31 47.81 -1.37
CA THR A 6 6.33 46.33 -1.29
C THR A 6 5.92 45.93 0.13
N PRO A 7 4.98 45.01 0.32
CA PRO A 7 4.40 44.76 1.64
C PRO A 7 5.35 43.91 2.50
N ALA A 8 5.50 44.32 3.76
CA ALA A 8 6.07 43.51 4.81
C ALA A 8 5.13 42.31 5.08
N PHE A 9 5.59 41.10 4.77
CA PHE A 9 5.02 39.90 5.40
C PHE A 9 5.54 39.87 6.84
N MET A 10 4.78 40.46 7.76
CA MET A 10 4.84 40.11 9.17
C MET A 10 4.40 38.65 9.30
N VAL A 11 5.36 37.74 9.41
CA VAL A 11 5.09 36.41 9.93
C VAL A 11 5.27 36.50 11.44
N SER A 12 4.16 36.49 12.16
CA SER A 12 4.15 36.43 13.63
C SER A 12 4.97 35.22 14.12
N PRO A 13 5.73 35.37 15.21
CA PRO A 13 6.48 34.26 15.78
C PRO A 13 5.53 33.17 16.33
N PRO A 14 5.95 31.89 16.34
CA PRO A 14 5.11 30.80 16.80
C PRO A 14 4.97 30.86 18.33
N ILE A 15 3.78 31.23 18.80
CA ILE A 15 3.35 30.91 20.16
C ILE A 15 3.03 29.40 20.16
N VAL A 16 3.76 28.67 20.99
CA VAL A 16 3.48 27.27 21.31
C VAL A 16 2.16 27.22 22.10
N PHE A 17 1.08 26.80 21.44
CA PHE A 17 -0.13 26.33 22.13
C PHE A 17 -0.52 24.96 21.56
N GLN A 18 -0.32 23.94 22.39
CA GLN A 18 -0.97 22.66 22.24
C GLN A 18 -1.69 22.34 23.54
N VAL A 19 -2.99 22.66 23.62
CA VAL A 19 -3.93 21.98 24.54
C VAL A 19 -5.32 21.92 23.89
N ILE A 20 -5.66 20.69 23.48
CA ILE A 20 -6.92 19.97 23.69
C ILE A 20 -8.19 20.82 23.85
N ALA A 21 -9.10 20.67 22.88
CA ALA A 21 -10.52 20.92 23.06
C ALA A 21 -11.08 19.99 24.15
N ASN A 22 -11.28 20.54 25.35
CA ASN A 22 -12.34 20.17 26.29
C ASN A 22 -12.41 21.25 27.37
N GLY A 23 -13.62 21.73 27.65
CA GLY A 23 -13.86 22.98 28.36
C GLY A 23 -13.34 23.02 29.80
N MET A 24 -12.91 24.21 30.23
CA MET A 24 -13.15 24.85 31.53
C MET A 24 -12.42 26.20 31.54
N THR A 25 -13.03 27.17 32.19
CA THR A 25 -12.58 28.57 32.43
C THR A 25 -11.09 28.66 32.79
N GLY A 26 -10.28 29.30 31.94
CA GLY A 26 -8.90 29.68 32.24
C GLY A 26 -8.84 31.13 32.72
N GLU A 27 -8.16 31.35 33.85
CA GLU A 27 -8.01 32.63 34.56
C GLU A 27 -7.55 33.79 33.65
N GLU A 28 -8.22 34.93 33.72
CA GLU A 28 -7.80 36.20 33.09
C GLU A 28 -6.35 36.60 33.45
N ASP A 29 -5.85 36.11 34.59
CA ASP A 29 -4.49 36.37 35.09
C ASP A 29 -3.39 35.71 34.24
N GLU A 30 -3.60 34.50 33.70
CA GLU A 30 -2.59 33.85 32.83
C GLU A 30 -2.46 34.56 31.49
N THR A 31 -3.58 35.04 30.95
CA THR A 31 -3.61 35.79 29.68
C THR A 31 -2.84 37.10 29.84
N THR A 32 -3.09 37.82 30.94
CA THR A 32 -2.42 39.09 31.25
C THR A 32 -0.91 38.90 31.45
N ARG A 33 -0.50 37.82 32.11
CA ARG A 33 0.92 37.50 32.32
C ARG A 33 1.65 37.25 31.00
N LEU A 34 1.05 36.48 30.09
CA LEU A 34 1.63 36.15 28.79
C LEU A 34 1.73 37.38 27.88
N GLU A 35 0.76 38.30 27.94
CA GLU A 35 0.82 39.58 27.22
C GLU A 35 1.95 40.49 27.71
N GLN A 36 2.19 40.50 29.02
CA GLN A 36 3.31 41.25 29.61
C GLN A 36 4.67 40.64 29.23
N GLU A 37 4.80 39.30 29.32
CA GLU A 37 6.01 38.58 28.89
C GLU A 37 6.30 38.78 27.39
N ALA A 38 5.26 38.82 26.55
CA ALA A 38 5.40 39.09 25.12
C ALA A 38 5.86 40.53 24.83
N THR A 39 5.41 41.50 25.63
CA THR A 39 5.80 42.92 25.49
C THR A 39 7.26 43.14 25.88
N GLU A 40 7.77 42.39 26.86
CA GLU A 40 9.17 42.45 27.28
C GLU A 40 10.13 41.66 26.36
N TYR A 41 9.60 40.87 25.42
CA TYR A 41 10.41 40.00 24.58
C TYR A 41 11.15 40.76 23.46
N ASP A 42 12.45 40.93 23.63
CA ASP A 42 13.34 41.51 22.62
C ASP A 42 13.57 40.54 21.45
N THR A 43 12.78 40.74 20.40
CA THR A 43 12.87 39.99 19.15
C THR A 43 14.22 40.16 18.44
N GLU A 44 14.83 41.34 18.48
CA GLU A 44 16.08 41.61 17.77
C GLU A 44 17.23 40.81 18.38
N LYS A 45 17.29 40.75 19.72
CA LYS A 45 18.25 39.92 20.45
C LYS A 45 18.10 38.43 20.12
N TYR A 46 16.87 37.93 19.98
CA TYR A 46 16.64 36.55 19.59
C TYR A 46 17.19 36.26 18.19
N TRP A 47 16.83 37.07 17.19
CA TRP A 47 17.24 36.84 15.80
C TRP A 47 18.73 37.02 15.57
N THR A 48 19.38 37.90 16.31
CA THR A 48 20.81 38.20 16.15
C THR A 48 21.73 37.31 16.99
N LYS A 49 21.33 36.96 18.22
CA LYS A 49 22.21 36.26 19.18
C LYS A 49 21.83 34.80 19.44
N ILE A 50 20.57 34.40 19.21
CA ILE A 50 20.10 33.06 19.56
C ILE A 50 19.84 32.25 18.29
N HIS A 51 18.99 32.76 17.39
CA HIS A 51 18.56 32.07 16.17
C HIS A 51 19.71 31.55 15.29
N PRO A 52 20.82 32.28 15.06
CA PRO A 52 21.91 31.81 14.19
C PRO A 52 22.67 30.59 14.74
N HIS A 53 22.55 30.32 16.04
CA HIS A 53 23.24 29.23 16.73
C HIS A 53 22.31 28.06 17.10
N LEU A 54 21.03 28.14 16.77
CA LEU A 54 20.10 27.01 16.92
C LEU A 54 20.48 25.88 15.97
N LEU A 55 20.41 24.65 16.47
CA LEU A 55 20.80 23.45 15.71
C LEU A 55 19.98 23.30 14.41
N SER A 56 18.69 23.64 14.44
CA SER A 56 17.82 23.63 13.27
C SER A 56 18.27 24.62 12.20
N THR A 57 18.63 25.85 12.59
CA THR A 57 19.16 26.88 11.69
C THR A 57 20.49 26.46 11.07
N LEU A 58 21.37 25.83 11.86
CA LEU A 58 22.66 25.32 11.37
C LEU A 58 22.48 24.15 10.40
N GLN A 59 21.60 23.20 10.71
CA GLN A 59 21.25 22.10 9.80
C GLN A 59 20.69 22.62 8.47
N GLU A 60 19.87 23.67 8.52
CA GLU A 60 19.27 24.27 7.32
C GLU A 60 20.30 25.01 6.45
N LYS A 61 21.27 25.68 7.08
CA LYS A 61 22.41 26.29 6.38
C LYS A 61 23.25 25.23 5.66
N VAL A 62 23.61 24.14 6.35
CA VAL A 62 24.36 23.03 5.75
C VAL A 62 23.60 22.43 4.56
N ARG A 63 22.29 22.20 4.70
CA ARG A 63 21.44 21.69 3.61
C ARG A 63 21.41 22.62 2.39
N ASN A 64 21.39 23.94 2.62
CA ASN A 64 21.38 24.92 1.53
C ASN A 64 22.75 25.08 0.87
N GLU A 65 23.85 24.98 1.63
CA GLU A 65 25.21 24.94 1.11
C GLU A 65 25.46 23.69 0.25
N GLU A 66 24.96 22.52 0.67
CA GLU A 66 25.00 21.29 -0.12
C GLU A 66 24.20 21.40 -1.42
N LYS A 67 23.01 22.02 -1.37
CA LYS A 67 22.21 22.31 -2.57
C LYS A 67 22.96 23.24 -3.52
N GLN A 68 23.54 24.33 -3.04
CA GLN A 68 24.30 25.27 -3.88
C GLN A 68 25.56 24.63 -4.48
N ARG A 69 26.23 23.74 -3.73
CA ARG A 69 27.39 22.97 -4.22
C ARG A 69 27.00 21.91 -5.26
N ALA A 70 25.78 21.37 -5.18
CA ALA A 70 25.21 20.52 -6.22
C ALA A 70 24.88 21.31 -7.49
N THR A 71 24.35 22.54 -7.38
CA THR A 71 24.06 23.39 -8.55
C THR A 71 25.33 23.89 -9.25
N GLN A 72 26.41 24.20 -8.52
CA GLN A 72 27.70 24.60 -9.13
C GLN A 72 28.42 23.46 -9.85
N LYS A 73 28.14 22.19 -9.53
CA LYS A 73 28.67 21.03 -10.27
C LYS A 73 27.95 20.75 -11.60
N MET A 74 26.88 21.48 -11.92
CA MET A 74 26.10 21.33 -13.15
C MET A 74 26.29 22.53 -14.09
N SER A 75 27.50 22.72 -14.62
CA SER A 75 27.71 23.49 -15.86
C SER A 75 27.82 22.52 -17.04
N PRO A 76 27.03 22.66 -18.12
CA PRO A 76 26.96 21.65 -19.17
C PRO A 76 28.07 21.82 -20.21
N THR A 77 28.88 20.79 -20.39
CA THR A 77 29.65 20.56 -21.62
C THR A 77 28.74 19.81 -22.60
N PRO A 78 28.68 20.16 -23.90
CA PRO A 78 27.85 19.44 -24.86
C PRO A 78 28.49 18.09 -25.17
N MET A 79 28.06 17.07 -24.44
CA MET A 79 28.27 15.67 -24.79
C MET A 79 26.90 15.02 -24.92
N ASP A 80 26.71 14.37 -26.06
CA ASP A 80 25.54 13.58 -26.41
C ASP A 80 25.06 12.73 -25.23
N ILE A 81 23.83 12.99 -24.80
CA ILE A 81 23.14 12.17 -23.81
C ILE A 81 22.69 10.89 -24.54
N ASP A 82 23.62 9.96 -24.71
CA ASP A 82 23.25 8.56 -24.86
C ASP A 82 22.88 8.09 -23.45
N LYS A 83 21.61 8.27 -23.08
CA LYS A 83 21.09 7.88 -21.78
C LYS A 83 21.21 6.35 -21.73
N PRO A 84 22.09 5.73 -20.91
CA PRO A 84 22.01 4.30 -20.73
C PRO A 84 20.65 4.05 -20.09
N THR A 85 19.76 3.39 -20.84
CA THR A 85 18.43 3.04 -20.34
C THR A 85 18.66 1.98 -19.28
N CYS A 86 18.94 2.40 -18.05
CA CYS A 86 19.16 1.49 -16.93
C CYS A 86 17.85 0.74 -16.72
N MET A 87 17.87 -0.55 -17.06
CA MET A 87 16.72 -1.43 -16.95
C MET A 87 16.31 -1.49 -15.48
N PRO A 88 15.01 -1.39 -15.16
CA PRO A 88 14.60 -1.35 -13.77
C PRO A 88 14.90 -2.70 -13.09
N PRO A 89 15.34 -2.68 -11.82
CA PRO A 89 15.92 -3.86 -11.17
C PRO A 89 14.90 -4.96 -10.87
N ASP A 90 13.61 -4.64 -10.89
CA ASP A 90 12.53 -5.48 -10.37
C ASP A 90 11.37 -5.68 -11.35
N ARG A 91 11.44 -5.13 -12.57
CA ARG A 91 10.30 -5.15 -13.49
C ARG A 91 10.71 -5.16 -14.96
N LEU A 92 9.72 -5.39 -15.82
CA LEU A 92 9.88 -5.28 -17.28
C LEU A 92 10.33 -3.86 -17.65
N GLY A 93 11.44 -3.73 -18.37
CA GLY A 93 11.90 -2.45 -18.88
C GLY A 93 11.13 -2.00 -20.12
N ARG A 94 11.20 -0.69 -20.41
CA ARG A 94 10.56 -0.12 -21.60
C ARG A 94 11.18 -0.72 -22.87
N GLY A 95 10.35 -1.34 -23.71
CA GLY A 95 10.80 -1.97 -24.95
C GLY A 95 11.55 -3.30 -24.77
N GLU A 96 11.61 -3.84 -23.55
CA GLU A 96 12.24 -5.13 -23.28
C GLU A 96 11.39 -6.28 -23.82
N SER A 97 12.01 -7.22 -24.53
CA SER A 97 11.34 -8.44 -24.94
C SER A 97 11.13 -9.39 -23.75
N SER A 98 10.10 -10.23 -23.81
CA SER A 98 9.83 -11.23 -22.76
C SER A 98 11.05 -12.12 -22.47
N SER A 99 11.78 -12.53 -23.51
CA SER A 99 12.98 -13.36 -23.38
C SER A 99 14.13 -12.62 -22.66
N ALA A 100 14.36 -11.35 -22.99
CA ALA A 100 15.40 -10.55 -22.33
C ALA A 100 15.06 -10.32 -20.85
N PHE A 101 13.80 -10.01 -20.56
CA PHE A 101 13.28 -9.84 -19.21
C PHE A 101 13.48 -11.09 -18.34
N LEU A 102 13.07 -12.25 -18.85
CA LEU A 102 13.20 -13.53 -18.13
C LEU A 102 14.65 -13.97 -17.94
N ALA A 103 15.54 -13.62 -18.88
CA ALA A 103 16.97 -13.89 -18.73
C ALA A 103 17.64 -12.97 -17.70
N ARG A 104 17.19 -11.71 -17.62
CA ARG A 104 17.71 -10.71 -16.69
C ARG A 104 17.19 -10.92 -15.26
N LEU A 105 15.93 -11.30 -15.11
CA LEU A 105 15.24 -11.48 -13.82
C LEU A 105 14.58 -12.88 -13.72
N PRO A 106 15.38 -13.97 -13.69
CA PRO A 106 14.88 -15.30 -13.35
C PRO A 106 14.37 -15.34 -11.91
N ALA A 107 13.14 -15.79 -11.70
CA ALA A 107 12.49 -15.78 -10.39
C ALA A 107 13.16 -16.73 -9.38
N SER A 108 13.83 -17.78 -9.86
CA SER A 108 14.53 -18.76 -9.03
C SER A 108 15.80 -18.24 -8.38
N THR A 109 16.55 -17.36 -9.05
CA THR A 109 17.89 -16.90 -8.61
C THR A 109 17.97 -15.40 -8.32
N THR A 110 16.99 -14.61 -8.76
CA THR A 110 16.93 -13.19 -8.42
C THR A 110 16.70 -13.06 -6.92
N LYS A 111 17.71 -12.58 -6.20
CA LYS A 111 17.65 -12.40 -4.76
C LYS A 111 16.87 -11.16 -4.35
N GLU A 112 16.21 -11.25 -3.21
CA GLU A 112 15.49 -10.13 -2.61
C GLU A 112 16.38 -8.90 -2.36
N GLU A 113 17.64 -9.09 -2.00
CA GLU A 113 18.61 -8.00 -1.77
C GLU A 113 18.88 -7.15 -3.03
N ASN A 114 18.68 -7.71 -4.22
CA ASN A 114 19.00 -7.05 -5.49
C ASN A 114 17.79 -6.40 -6.16
N ALA A 115 16.63 -7.05 -6.09
CA ALA A 115 15.41 -6.62 -6.79
C ALA A 115 14.25 -6.27 -5.84
N GLY A 116 14.44 -6.43 -4.53
CA GLY A 116 13.34 -6.41 -3.55
C GLY A 116 12.54 -7.71 -3.55
N PRO A 117 11.45 -7.78 -2.78
CA PRO A 117 10.70 -9.03 -2.53
C PRO A 117 9.91 -9.55 -3.73
N TRP A 118 9.79 -8.76 -4.80
CA TRP A 118 8.92 -9.05 -5.94
C TRP A 118 9.56 -8.63 -7.26
N ILE A 119 9.38 -9.48 -8.28
CA ILE A 119 9.54 -9.10 -9.68
C ILE A 119 8.15 -8.81 -10.25
N TYR A 120 7.99 -7.68 -10.94
CA TYR A 120 6.72 -7.21 -11.46
C TYR A 120 6.66 -7.22 -12.99
N LEU A 121 5.50 -7.62 -13.49
CA LEU A 121 5.10 -7.44 -14.88
C LEU A 121 3.88 -6.54 -14.94
N HIS A 122 4.03 -5.42 -15.63
CA HIS A 122 2.96 -4.47 -15.90
C HIS A 122 2.77 -4.39 -17.41
N THR A 123 1.53 -4.52 -17.87
CA THR A 123 1.16 -4.25 -19.27
C THR A 123 0.70 -2.80 -19.41
N PRO A 124 0.62 -2.22 -20.62
CA PRO A 124 0.04 -0.88 -20.80
C PRO A 124 -1.38 -0.74 -20.22
N GLU A 125 -2.14 -1.84 -20.20
CA GLU A 125 -3.47 -1.88 -19.57
C GLU A 125 -3.47 -1.77 -18.03
N SER A 126 -2.28 -1.75 -17.41
CA SER A 126 -2.11 -1.48 -15.97
C SER A 126 -2.21 0.00 -15.61
N GLU A 127 -2.20 0.89 -16.59
CA GLU A 127 -2.43 2.33 -16.39
C GLU A 127 -3.90 2.58 -16.06
N ARG A 128 -4.23 2.51 -14.77
CA ARG A 128 -5.53 2.93 -14.22
C ARG A 128 -5.41 4.24 -13.47
N GLU A 129 -6.56 4.91 -13.29
CA GLU A 129 -6.69 5.99 -12.32
C GLU A 129 -6.22 5.50 -10.94
N GLN A 130 -5.57 6.40 -10.19
CA GLN A 130 -4.94 6.02 -8.93
C GLN A 130 -6.02 5.77 -7.87
N PRO A 131 -6.20 4.54 -7.36
CA PRO A 131 -7.20 4.26 -6.36
C PRO A 131 -6.88 4.98 -5.04
N GLU A 132 -7.91 5.35 -4.28
CA GLU A 132 -7.76 6.08 -3.01
C GLU A 132 -7.36 5.15 -1.85
N ILE A 133 -6.19 4.52 -1.96
CA ILE A 133 -5.71 3.50 -1.00
C ILE A 133 -5.64 4.07 0.43
N ALA A 134 -5.18 5.32 0.60
CA ALA A 134 -5.09 5.95 1.91
C ALA A 134 -6.48 6.16 2.55
N THR A 135 -7.48 6.57 1.76
CA THR A 135 -8.87 6.69 2.21
C THR A 135 -9.42 5.33 2.64
N LEU A 136 -9.17 4.29 1.84
CA LEU A 136 -9.57 2.92 2.14
C LEU A 136 -8.96 2.46 3.47
N GLN A 137 -7.65 2.60 3.64
CA GLN A 137 -6.95 2.13 4.84
C GLN A 137 -7.48 2.82 6.10
N ARG A 138 -7.63 4.15 6.07
CA ARG A 138 -8.18 4.89 7.22
C ARG A 138 -9.59 4.42 7.58
N ARG A 139 -10.53 4.47 6.62
CA ARG A 139 -11.95 4.13 6.86
C ARG A 139 -12.16 2.65 7.13
N GLY A 140 -11.33 1.79 6.53
CA GLY A 140 -11.32 0.36 6.77
C GLY A 140 -10.84 0.03 8.18
N GLN A 141 -9.76 0.67 8.65
CA GLN A 141 -9.30 0.51 10.04
C GLN A 141 -10.34 1.00 11.05
N GLU A 142 -11.00 2.13 10.81
CA GLU A 142 -12.12 2.59 11.63
C GLU A 142 -13.25 1.54 11.73
N ALA A 143 -13.59 0.89 10.61
CA ALA A 143 -14.59 -0.19 10.61
C ALA A 143 -14.12 -1.45 11.36
N LEU A 144 -12.84 -1.81 11.27
CA LEU A 144 -12.25 -2.93 12.01
C LEU A 144 -12.26 -2.66 13.51
N TYR A 145 -11.86 -1.45 13.94
CA TYR A 145 -11.92 -1.05 15.35
C TYR A 145 -13.35 -1.03 15.90
N ALA A 146 -14.31 -0.55 15.12
CA ALA A 146 -15.72 -0.57 15.52
C ALA A 146 -16.22 -2.01 15.73
N TYR A 147 -15.83 -2.94 14.85
CA TYR A 147 -16.14 -4.36 15.00
C TYR A 147 -15.51 -4.94 16.27
N GLU A 148 -14.23 -4.65 16.56
CA GLU A 148 -13.53 -5.16 17.75
C GLU A 148 -14.22 -4.72 19.04
N ASN A 149 -14.63 -3.44 19.11
CA ASN A 149 -15.34 -2.89 20.25
C ASN A 149 -16.71 -3.57 20.46
N GLU A 150 -17.46 -3.76 19.38
CA GLU A 150 -18.77 -4.43 19.46
C GLU A 150 -18.62 -5.92 19.79
N GLU A 151 -17.64 -6.61 19.22
CA GLU A 151 -17.32 -8.00 19.58
C GLU A 151 -16.98 -8.13 21.06
N ALA A 152 -16.17 -7.22 21.61
CA ALA A 152 -15.81 -7.20 23.03
C ALA A 152 -17.06 -7.01 23.92
N ARG A 153 -17.97 -6.10 23.55
CA ARG A 153 -19.24 -5.90 24.25
C ARG A 153 -20.09 -7.16 24.25
N LEU A 154 -20.27 -7.77 23.08
CA LEU A 154 -21.09 -8.98 22.93
C LEU A 154 -20.50 -10.18 23.69
N ARG A 155 -19.17 -10.28 23.77
CA ARG A 155 -18.47 -11.28 24.59
C ARG A 155 -18.75 -11.05 26.07
N GLN A 156 -18.56 -9.84 26.57
CA GLN A 156 -18.82 -9.50 27.96
C GLN A 156 -20.29 -9.77 28.35
N GLU A 157 -21.25 -9.36 27.52
CA GLU A 157 -22.67 -9.65 27.75
C GLU A 157 -22.99 -11.14 27.75
N ASN A 158 -22.32 -11.92 26.90
CA ASN A 158 -22.48 -13.36 26.85
C ASN A 158 -21.95 -14.01 28.13
N ASP A 159 -20.78 -13.60 28.60
CA ASP A 159 -20.14 -14.13 29.81
C ASP A 159 -20.95 -13.80 31.06
N GLN A 160 -21.46 -12.56 31.18
CA GLN A 160 -22.35 -12.15 32.27
C GLN A 160 -23.64 -12.98 32.35
N LYS A 161 -24.13 -13.46 31.20
CA LYS A 161 -25.33 -14.29 31.11
C LYS A 161 -25.02 -15.80 31.21
N GLY A 162 -23.76 -16.19 31.43
CA GLY A 162 -23.33 -17.58 31.40
C GLY A 162 -23.58 -18.26 30.05
N GLY A 163 -23.57 -17.49 28.96
CA GLY A 163 -23.91 -17.94 27.62
C GLY A 163 -22.82 -18.82 26.98
N SER A 164 -23.23 -19.77 26.15
CA SER A 164 -22.29 -20.67 25.46
C SER A 164 -21.57 -20.00 24.29
N ASN A 165 -20.42 -20.55 23.89
CA ASN A 165 -19.71 -20.14 22.67
C ASN A 165 -20.57 -20.20 21.40
N VAL A 166 -21.55 -21.11 21.35
CA VAL A 166 -22.51 -21.21 20.23
C VAL A 166 -23.43 -19.99 20.20
N ALA A 167 -23.91 -19.54 21.36
CA ALA A 167 -24.73 -18.34 21.47
C ALA A 167 -23.95 -17.09 21.06
N LEU A 168 -22.69 -16.96 21.50
CA LEU A 168 -21.80 -15.88 21.07
C LEU A 168 -21.57 -15.91 19.55
N SER A 169 -21.25 -17.07 18.97
CA SER A 169 -21.03 -17.21 17.52
C SER A 169 -22.24 -16.79 16.68
N ARG A 170 -23.46 -17.09 17.14
CA ARG A 170 -24.70 -16.63 16.50
C ARG A 170 -24.84 -15.10 16.50
N LYS A 171 -24.37 -14.42 17.56
CA LYS A 171 -24.35 -12.96 17.64
C LYS A 171 -23.24 -12.33 16.78
N LEU A 172 -22.06 -12.96 16.71
CA LEU A 172 -20.94 -12.44 15.92
C LEU A 172 -21.12 -12.65 14.41
N SER A 173 -21.86 -13.68 13.99
CA SER A 173 -22.10 -13.97 12.58
C SER A 173 -22.69 -12.80 11.77
N PRO A 174 -23.80 -12.14 12.19
CA PRO A 174 -24.30 -10.96 11.48
C PRO A 174 -23.32 -9.78 11.51
N LEU A 175 -22.62 -9.57 12.62
CA LEU A 175 -21.63 -8.50 12.77
C LEU A 175 -20.45 -8.68 11.79
N ARG A 176 -19.95 -9.91 11.61
CA ARG A 176 -18.92 -10.22 10.62
C ARG A 176 -19.39 -9.96 9.19
N ARG A 177 -20.63 -10.34 8.88
CA ARG A 177 -21.22 -10.11 7.55
C ARG A 177 -21.39 -8.62 7.25
N GLU A 178 -21.76 -7.84 8.25
CA GLU A 178 -21.86 -6.38 8.13
C GLU A 178 -20.49 -5.75 7.92
N LEU A 179 -19.48 -6.16 8.69
CA LEU A 179 -18.10 -5.72 8.48
C LEU A 179 -17.62 -6.04 7.07
N GLU A 180 -17.79 -7.29 6.61
CA GLU A 180 -17.41 -7.70 5.26
C GLU A 180 -18.09 -6.82 4.19
N ALA A 181 -19.41 -6.65 4.28
CA ALA A 181 -20.16 -5.80 3.36
C ALA A 181 -19.65 -4.35 3.37
N ARG A 182 -19.34 -3.81 4.55
CA ARG A 182 -18.78 -2.46 4.70
C ARG A 182 -17.41 -2.33 4.04
N LEU A 183 -16.51 -3.30 4.22
CA LEU A 183 -15.18 -3.29 3.59
C LEU A 183 -15.28 -3.33 2.06
N PHE A 184 -16.18 -4.16 1.52
CA PHE A 184 -16.41 -4.23 0.07
C PHE A 184 -17.15 -3.00 -0.49
N ALA A 185 -17.98 -2.32 0.30
CA ALA A 185 -18.54 -1.02 -0.09
C ALA A 185 -17.44 0.05 -0.16
N LEU A 186 -16.57 0.11 0.86
CA LEU A 186 -15.41 1.03 0.86
C LEU A 186 -14.48 0.79 -0.32
N ALA A 187 -14.24 -0.48 -0.68
CA ALA A 187 -13.45 -0.83 -1.85
C ALA A 187 -14.01 -0.22 -3.15
N GLN A 188 -15.34 -0.20 -3.29
CA GLN A 188 -15.99 0.38 -4.46
C GLN A 188 -15.95 1.91 -4.44
N GLU A 189 -16.16 2.53 -3.27
CA GLU A 189 -16.09 3.97 -3.10
C GLU A 189 -14.69 4.54 -3.36
N THR A 190 -13.63 3.74 -3.15
CA THR A 190 -12.22 4.14 -3.28
C THR A 190 -11.53 3.58 -4.52
N ASP A 191 -12.29 2.92 -5.41
CA ASP A 191 -11.81 2.21 -6.61
C ASP A 191 -10.73 1.14 -6.35
N VAL A 192 -10.64 0.61 -5.13
CA VAL A 192 -9.77 -0.53 -4.78
C VAL A 192 -10.48 -1.84 -5.11
N VAL A 193 -10.82 -2.02 -6.39
CA VAL A 193 -11.64 -3.15 -6.87
C VAL A 193 -10.85 -4.27 -7.55
N SER A 194 -9.52 -4.16 -7.64
CA SER A 194 -8.67 -5.21 -8.20
C SER A 194 -8.61 -6.45 -7.29
N GLY A 195 -8.18 -7.56 -7.87
CA GLY A 195 -7.83 -8.76 -7.13
C GLY A 195 -6.83 -9.61 -7.89
N LYS A 196 -6.47 -10.75 -7.29
CA LYS A 196 -5.39 -11.59 -7.81
C LYS A 196 -5.60 -13.07 -7.52
N TRP A 197 -5.28 -13.90 -8.51
CA TRP A 197 -5.05 -15.33 -8.34
C TRP A 197 -3.70 -15.57 -7.67
N LEU A 198 -3.67 -16.41 -6.63
CA LEU A 198 -2.48 -16.77 -5.85
C LEU A 198 -2.01 -18.18 -6.22
N LEU A 199 -0.88 -18.29 -6.93
CA LEU A 199 -0.29 -19.55 -7.36
C LEU A 199 0.98 -19.83 -6.53
N PHE A 200 0.98 -20.93 -5.78
CA PHE A 200 2.15 -21.38 -5.04
C PHE A 200 2.87 -22.48 -5.81
N THR A 201 4.13 -22.25 -6.16
CA THR A 201 4.97 -23.18 -6.91
C THR A 201 6.26 -23.50 -6.14
N THR A 202 6.89 -24.62 -6.46
CA THR A 202 8.20 -24.96 -5.91
C THR A 202 9.32 -24.19 -6.63
N PRO A 203 10.49 -23.99 -5.99
CA PRO A 203 11.62 -23.27 -6.60
C PRO A 203 12.11 -23.87 -7.92
N ASP A 204 12.04 -25.20 -8.10
CA ASP A 204 12.43 -25.88 -9.35
C ASP A 204 11.49 -25.60 -10.53
N ARG A 205 10.24 -25.20 -10.25
CA ARG A 205 9.22 -24.92 -11.28
C ARG A 205 8.97 -23.44 -11.52
N VAL A 206 9.44 -22.56 -10.61
CA VAL A 206 9.06 -21.14 -10.60
C VAL A 206 9.40 -20.44 -11.92
N ASP A 207 10.56 -20.69 -12.51
CA ASP A 207 10.95 -20.02 -13.76
C ASP A 207 10.10 -20.46 -14.95
N SER A 208 9.74 -21.74 -15.00
CA SER A 208 8.86 -22.28 -16.05
C SER A 208 7.45 -21.72 -15.93
N TYR A 209 6.92 -21.64 -14.70
CA TYR A 209 5.60 -21.07 -14.43
C TYR A 209 5.60 -19.56 -14.71
N TRP A 210 6.63 -18.85 -14.24
CA TRP A 210 6.79 -17.42 -14.44
C TRP A 210 6.90 -17.06 -15.91
N ARG A 211 7.68 -17.82 -16.71
CA ARG A 211 7.73 -17.64 -18.18
C ARG A 211 6.34 -17.68 -18.81
N ARG A 212 5.55 -18.72 -18.51
CA ARG A 212 4.20 -18.87 -19.07
C ARG A 212 3.26 -17.74 -18.64
N VAL A 213 3.37 -17.31 -17.37
CA VAL A 213 2.60 -16.17 -16.86
C VAL A 213 3.00 -14.88 -17.57
N VAL A 214 4.30 -14.63 -17.76
CA VAL A 214 4.79 -13.43 -18.46
C VAL A 214 4.28 -13.39 -19.89
N GLU A 215 4.47 -14.47 -20.64
CA GLU A 215 4.05 -14.56 -22.03
C GLU A 215 2.52 -14.47 -22.18
N GLY A 216 1.75 -15.19 -21.35
CA GLY A 216 0.29 -15.13 -21.39
C GLY A 216 -0.28 -13.77 -20.98
N THR A 217 0.38 -13.08 -20.03
CA THR A 217 0.01 -11.71 -19.64
C THR A 217 0.32 -10.71 -20.76
N MET A 218 1.48 -10.82 -21.41
CA MET A 218 1.84 -9.94 -22.54
C MET A 218 0.97 -10.16 -23.79
N ARG A 219 0.40 -11.37 -23.97
CA ARG A 219 -0.59 -11.67 -25.02
C ARG A 219 -2.03 -11.25 -24.68
N GLY A 220 -2.28 -10.77 -23.46
CA GLY A 220 -3.64 -10.42 -22.99
C GLY A 220 -4.53 -11.63 -22.65
N GLU A 221 -3.97 -12.84 -22.63
CA GLU A 221 -4.70 -14.08 -22.29
C GLU A 221 -4.97 -14.19 -20.78
N LEU A 222 -4.08 -13.61 -19.97
CA LEU A 222 -4.19 -13.55 -18.52
C LEU A 222 -4.73 -12.20 -18.06
N GLY A 223 -4.37 -11.81 -16.84
CA GLY A 223 -4.68 -10.52 -16.25
C GLY A 223 -3.85 -9.36 -16.82
N TYR A 224 -4.04 -8.17 -16.28
CA TYR A 224 -3.36 -6.95 -16.75
C TYR A 224 -1.96 -6.75 -16.13
N ALA A 225 -1.68 -7.45 -15.03
CA ALA A 225 -0.41 -7.40 -14.33
C ALA A 225 -0.14 -8.73 -13.63
N ALA A 226 1.13 -9.00 -13.35
CA ALA A 226 1.54 -10.15 -12.57
C ALA A 226 2.76 -9.82 -11.71
N LYS A 227 2.98 -10.59 -10.65
CA LYS A 227 4.22 -10.52 -9.87
C LYS A 227 4.64 -11.88 -9.34
N VAL A 228 5.93 -12.06 -9.13
CA VAL A 228 6.50 -13.28 -8.56
C VAL A 228 7.46 -12.93 -7.42
N ALA A 229 7.42 -13.73 -6.36
CA ALA A 229 8.31 -13.57 -5.22
C ALA A 229 9.76 -13.91 -5.60
N THR A 230 10.71 -13.10 -5.16
CA THR A 230 12.15 -13.32 -5.35
C THR A 230 12.70 -14.39 -4.39
N ASP A 231 13.98 -14.75 -4.57
CA ASP A 231 14.68 -15.63 -3.65
C ASP A 231 15.07 -14.93 -2.35
N ALA A 232 14.29 -15.20 -1.30
CA ALA A 232 14.58 -14.79 0.09
C ALA A 232 15.53 -15.75 0.86
N GLY A 233 16.39 -16.51 0.15
CA GLY A 233 17.43 -17.37 0.76
C GLY A 233 16.93 -18.68 1.37
N GLY A 234 15.68 -19.07 1.10
CA GLY A 234 15.07 -20.30 1.61
C GLY A 234 14.82 -21.31 0.49
N ALA A 235 15.78 -22.18 0.21
CA ALA A 235 15.75 -23.12 -0.93
C ALA A 235 14.53 -24.07 -0.95
N GLN A 236 13.79 -24.22 0.15
CA GLN A 236 12.58 -25.04 0.22
C GLN A 236 11.26 -24.26 0.35
N LYS A 237 11.30 -22.92 0.43
CA LYS A 237 10.05 -22.14 0.54
C LYS A 237 9.35 -22.10 -0.82
N ALA A 238 8.05 -22.38 -0.83
CA ALA A 238 7.23 -22.18 -2.02
C ALA A 238 7.31 -20.72 -2.49
N ARG A 239 7.38 -20.53 -3.80
CA ARG A 239 7.33 -19.22 -4.47
C ARG A 239 5.90 -18.87 -4.81
N LEU A 240 5.51 -17.63 -4.51
CA LEU A 240 4.19 -17.11 -4.84
C LEU A 240 4.26 -16.33 -6.16
N ILE A 241 3.38 -16.70 -7.10
CA ILE A 241 3.08 -15.94 -8.30
C ILE A 241 1.65 -15.40 -8.16
N CYS A 242 1.47 -14.11 -8.43
CA CYS A 242 0.17 -13.46 -8.46
C CYS A 242 -0.17 -13.00 -9.88
N VAL A 243 -1.40 -13.25 -10.33
CA VAL A 243 -1.94 -12.74 -11.61
C VAL A 243 -3.16 -11.88 -11.29
N TYR A 244 -3.12 -10.62 -11.69
CA TYR A 244 -4.09 -9.60 -11.30
C TYR A 244 -5.22 -9.44 -12.32
N THR A 245 -6.45 -9.41 -11.84
CA THR A 245 -7.62 -9.01 -12.63
C THR A 245 -8.08 -7.61 -12.21
N LYS A 246 -8.75 -6.96 -13.14
CA LYS A 246 -9.13 -5.55 -13.06
C LYS A 246 -10.22 -5.31 -12.01
N ASP A 247 -11.24 -6.16 -11.96
CA ASP A 247 -12.35 -5.97 -11.04
C ASP A 247 -12.79 -7.31 -10.45
N TYR A 248 -12.83 -7.44 -9.13
CA TYR A 248 -13.27 -8.67 -8.48
C TYR A 248 -14.78 -8.94 -8.64
N ARG A 249 -15.55 -7.94 -9.07
CA ARG A 249 -16.99 -8.05 -9.35
C ARG A 249 -17.24 -8.68 -10.72
N ASP A 250 -16.29 -8.58 -11.63
CA ASP A 250 -16.34 -9.22 -12.95
C ASP A 250 -15.99 -10.71 -12.82
N ARG A 251 -17.02 -11.51 -12.54
CA ARG A 251 -16.89 -12.97 -12.36
C ARG A 251 -16.48 -13.67 -13.64
N GLU A 252 -16.86 -13.11 -14.79
CA GLU A 252 -16.48 -13.66 -16.09
C GLU A 252 -15.00 -13.44 -16.36
N ASP A 253 -14.43 -12.27 -16.04
CA ASP A 253 -12.98 -12.05 -16.15
C ASP A 253 -12.17 -12.93 -15.19
N ILE A 254 -12.63 -13.06 -13.92
CA ILE A 254 -12.00 -13.98 -12.95
C ILE A 254 -11.96 -15.40 -13.50
N LYS A 255 -13.07 -15.88 -14.06
CA LYS A 255 -13.22 -17.22 -14.64
C LYS A 255 -12.37 -17.37 -15.90
N ARG A 256 -12.40 -16.38 -16.81
CA ARG A 256 -11.59 -16.34 -18.03
C ARG A 256 -10.11 -16.50 -17.70
N VAL A 257 -9.59 -15.70 -16.76
CA VAL A 257 -8.18 -15.79 -16.35
C VAL A 257 -7.86 -17.15 -15.73
N LEU A 258 -8.77 -17.73 -14.93
CA LEU A 258 -8.57 -19.08 -14.39
C LEU A 258 -8.50 -20.14 -15.51
N MET A 259 -9.37 -20.07 -16.51
CA MET A 259 -9.36 -21.01 -17.63
C MET A 259 -8.06 -20.90 -18.43
N SER A 260 -7.60 -19.68 -18.72
CA SER A 260 -6.28 -19.44 -19.34
C SER A 260 -5.13 -20.02 -18.50
N LEU A 261 -5.17 -19.88 -17.16
CA LEU A 261 -4.17 -20.50 -16.28
C LEU A 261 -4.19 -22.03 -16.37
N MET A 262 -5.36 -22.64 -16.57
CA MET A 262 -5.50 -24.08 -16.75
C MET A 262 -4.96 -24.54 -18.11
N GLU A 263 -5.28 -23.82 -19.18
CA GLU A 263 -4.79 -24.09 -20.54
C GLU A 263 -3.26 -24.00 -20.63
N LEU A 264 -2.66 -23.02 -19.93
CA LEU A 264 -1.20 -22.90 -19.78
C LEU A 264 -0.59 -23.98 -18.86
N GLY A 265 -1.40 -24.87 -18.29
CA GLY A 265 -0.98 -25.96 -17.42
C GLY A 265 -0.42 -25.50 -16.08
N LEU A 266 -0.79 -24.29 -15.62
CA LEU A 266 -0.37 -23.70 -14.35
C LEU A 266 -1.30 -24.11 -13.20
N VAL A 267 -2.54 -24.45 -13.52
CA VAL A 267 -3.55 -24.97 -12.59
C VAL A 267 -4.13 -26.25 -13.19
N ARG A 268 -4.24 -27.32 -12.38
CA ARG A 268 -4.87 -28.57 -12.82
C ARG A 268 -5.99 -28.99 -11.90
N LYS A 269 -7.02 -29.63 -12.48
CA LYS A 269 -8.08 -30.27 -11.71
C LYS A 269 -7.50 -31.44 -10.92
N GLY A 270 -7.86 -31.55 -9.64
CA GLY A 270 -7.36 -32.60 -8.73
C GLY A 270 -6.04 -32.27 -8.03
N GLU A 271 -5.35 -31.19 -8.42
CA GLU A 271 -4.25 -30.63 -7.63
C GLU A 271 -4.79 -29.68 -6.54
N ARG A 272 -3.88 -29.20 -5.68
CA ARG A 272 -4.23 -28.22 -4.64
C ARG A 272 -4.86 -26.98 -5.29
N PRO A 273 -6.04 -26.53 -4.85
CA PRO A 273 -6.68 -25.35 -5.41
C PRO A 273 -5.82 -24.09 -5.25
N VAL A 274 -5.81 -23.25 -6.29
CA VAL A 274 -5.40 -21.84 -6.17
C VAL A 274 -6.57 -20.99 -5.69
N TYR A 275 -6.26 -19.84 -5.10
CA TYR A 275 -7.24 -18.96 -4.48
C TYR A 275 -7.18 -17.56 -5.07
N TYR A 276 -8.34 -16.91 -5.16
CA TYR A 276 -8.46 -15.52 -5.58
C TYR A 276 -8.64 -14.62 -4.35
N LYS A 277 -7.83 -13.58 -4.23
CA LYS A 277 -7.87 -12.60 -3.13
C LYS A 277 -8.10 -11.19 -3.67
N CYS A 278 -9.07 -10.48 -3.10
CA CYS A 278 -9.33 -9.07 -3.41
C CYS A 278 -8.29 -8.16 -2.75
N ASP A 279 -7.91 -7.08 -3.43
CA ASP A 279 -6.86 -6.19 -2.98
C ASP A 279 -7.26 -5.40 -1.74
N VAL A 280 -8.54 -5.06 -1.58
CA VAL A 280 -9.09 -4.47 -0.35
C VAL A 280 -8.67 -5.25 0.91
N LEU A 281 -8.75 -6.59 0.86
CA LEU A 281 -8.37 -7.45 1.98
C LEU A 281 -6.86 -7.52 2.19
N THR A 282 -6.07 -7.28 1.14
CA THR A 282 -4.61 -7.15 1.26
C THR A 282 -4.21 -5.83 1.91
N TYR A 283 -4.80 -4.71 1.49
CA TYR A 283 -4.47 -3.38 2.03
C TYR A 283 -4.91 -3.19 3.49
N LEU A 284 -5.93 -3.93 3.92
CA LEU A 284 -6.41 -3.98 5.30
C LEU A 284 -5.80 -5.13 6.12
N GLU A 285 -4.77 -5.80 5.59
CA GLU A 285 -4.03 -6.86 6.27
C GLU A 285 -4.90 -8.05 6.76
N ILE A 286 -6.02 -8.30 6.09
CA ILE A 286 -6.91 -9.42 6.38
C ILE A 286 -6.28 -10.70 5.81
N MET A 287 -5.54 -11.40 6.67
CA MET A 287 -4.82 -12.63 6.35
C MET A 287 -5.53 -13.87 6.92
N SER A 288 -4.97 -15.06 6.68
CA SER A 288 -5.47 -16.30 7.29
C SER A 288 -5.33 -16.21 8.81
N GLY A 289 -6.39 -16.57 9.54
CA GLY A 289 -6.41 -16.48 11.01
C GLY A 289 -6.57 -15.05 11.54
N ASN A 290 -7.06 -14.10 10.74
CA ASN A 290 -7.39 -12.75 11.21
C ASN A 290 -8.40 -12.80 12.39
N PRO A 291 -8.33 -11.85 13.33
CA PRO A 291 -9.16 -11.86 14.54
C PRO A 291 -10.65 -11.68 14.25
N TYR A 292 -10.99 -11.08 13.10
CA TYR A 292 -12.36 -10.80 12.67
C TYR A 292 -13.13 -12.04 12.21
N GLY A 293 -12.44 -13.16 11.96
CA GLY A 293 -13.04 -14.36 11.40
C GLY A 293 -13.53 -14.19 9.95
N LEU A 294 -13.00 -13.20 9.23
CA LEU A 294 -13.30 -12.97 7.82
C LEU A 294 -12.54 -13.94 6.92
N LYS A 295 -13.15 -14.32 5.79
CA LYS A 295 -12.45 -15.15 4.80
C LYS A 295 -11.46 -14.27 4.01
N PRO A 296 -10.15 -14.59 3.98
CA PRO A 296 -9.16 -13.76 3.30
C PRO A 296 -9.14 -13.94 1.77
N THR A 297 -10.02 -14.79 1.23
CA THR A 297 -10.11 -15.14 -0.19
C THR A 297 -11.57 -15.13 -0.63
N LEU A 298 -11.81 -14.64 -1.85
CA LEU A 298 -13.16 -14.56 -2.42
C LEU A 298 -13.63 -15.97 -2.83
N CYS A 299 -12.87 -16.60 -3.71
CA CYS A 299 -13.15 -17.93 -4.24
C CYS A 299 -11.87 -18.74 -4.43
N SER A 300 -12.05 -20.05 -4.58
CA SER A 300 -11.01 -20.97 -5.04
C SER A 300 -11.25 -21.37 -6.50
N SER A 301 -10.20 -21.87 -7.16
CA SER A 301 -10.32 -22.52 -8.46
C SER A 301 -11.35 -23.66 -8.46
N GLY A 302 -11.45 -24.41 -7.35
CA GLY A 302 -12.47 -25.42 -7.14
C GLY A 302 -13.90 -24.86 -7.15
N ASP A 303 -14.12 -23.69 -6.56
CA ASP A 303 -15.43 -23.04 -6.57
C ASP A 303 -15.83 -22.64 -7.99
N VAL A 304 -14.91 -22.03 -8.74
CA VAL A 304 -15.16 -21.60 -10.14
C VAL A 304 -15.41 -22.81 -11.04
N MET A 305 -14.60 -23.87 -10.95
CA MET A 305 -14.77 -25.09 -11.75
C MET A 305 -16.10 -25.82 -11.48
N ASN A 306 -16.66 -25.63 -10.29
CA ASN A 306 -17.95 -26.21 -9.90
C ASN A 306 -19.14 -25.25 -10.09
N GLY A 307 -18.93 -24.08 -10.72
CA GLY A 307 -19.99 -23.10 -10.98
C GLY A 307 -20.54 -22.40 -9.74
N LYS A 308 -19.72 -22.23 -8.69
CA LYS A 308 -20.12 -21.61 -7.41
C LYS A 308 -19.71 -20.13 -7.29
N VAL A 309 -19.27 -19.50 -8.38
CA VAL A 309 -18.69 -18.15 -8.42
C VAL A 309 -19.39 -17.31 -9.46
#